data_AF-A0A7C5BLI9-F1
#
_entry.id   AF-A0A7C5BLI9-F1
#
_cell.length_a   1.000
_cell.length_b   1.000
_cell.length_c   1.000
_cell.angle_alpha   90.00
_cell.angle_beta   90.00
_cell.angle_gamma   90.00
#
_symmetry.space_group_name_H-M   'P 1'
#
loop_
_entity.id
_entity.type
_entity.pdbx_description
1 polymer ?
#
loop_
_entity_poly.entity_id
_entity_poly.type
_entity_poly.pdbx_seq_one_letter_code
_entity_poly.pdbx_strand_id
1 'polypeptide(L)'
;MKNCKNCNTPIKEDSNTCPNCGANVSDTFEPLEEKTELQKLLAEANLARMRGDLNGAIDLCTEALEIEPQNADVHSLLGDIYKAMDNPAEAARWYQMALDINPDSKPDQAKLQEALALASKKKMGEPVTSKGNWMQPIDKIDRAIRYFVLFCAAAVMVLLIIGLTIWVVHSQKEDKTMINNQPAKTGETITKHPQSTQNTSSSPAPPIESPVIGEPEGGTLIRPLVEQTLLSRLATNPNIQQERLVIEDVKFDPRTDKIEVTMRFSDRPTVLTRIVVRKAEAVAATAAYEASSEAKMVTIRTLVSMPGKYASGEPKLVHICDVPRSITSVDISKADDAVLSRIFLNEWWDTEIGL
;
A
#
# COMPACT_ATOMS: atom_id res chain seq x y z
N MET A 1 38.15 39.93 -4.57
CA MET A 1 39.02 39.90 -5.78
C MET A 1 38.77 38.59 -6.52
N LYS A 2 38.51 38.65 -7.83
CA LYS A 2 38.21 37.46 -8.66
C LYS A 2 39.23 37.37 -9.80
N ASN A 3 39.54 36.17 -10.29
CA ASN A 3 40.43 36.00 -11.43
C ASN A 3 39.64 35.95 -12.74
N CYS A 4 40.18 36.53 -13.81
CA CYS A 4 39.60 36.45 -15.15
C CYS A 4 39.51 34.98 -15.63
N LYS A 5 38.33 34.50 -16.06
CA LYS A 5 38.18 33.15 -16.63
C LYS A 5 39.04 32.92 -17.89
N ASN A 6 39.39 33.99 -18.63
CA ASN A 6 40.14 33.88 -19.90
C ASN A 6 41.68 33.93 -19.72
N CYS A 7 42.20 34.72 -18.77
CA CYS A 7 43.65 34.93 -18.62
C CYS A 7 44.15 34.85 -17.17
N ASN A 8 43.29 34.47 -16.23
CA ASN A 8 43.55 34.30 -14.81
C ASN A 8 44.11 35.52 -14.06
N THR A 9 44.04 36.71 -14.66
CA THR A 9 44.49 37.96 -14.02
C THR A 9 43.54 38.34 -12.88
N PRO A 10 44.05 38.79 -11.71
CA PRO A 10 43.20 39.30 -10.64
C PRO A 10 42.47 40.58 -11.07
N ILE A 11 41.15 40.60 -10.87
CA ILE A 11 40.24 41.69 -11.21
C ILE A 11 39.57 42.20 -9.93
N LYS A 12 39.43 43.53 -9.83
CA LYS A 12 38.66 44.20 -8.77
C LYS A 12 37.16 43.99 -9.02
N GLU A 13 36.38 43.84 -7.95
CA GLU A 13 34.96 43.43 -8.00
C GLU A 13 34.03 44.40 -8.75
N ASP A 14 34.47 45.64 -8.96
CA ASP A 14 33.77 46.72 -9.66
C ASP A 14 34.13 46.86 -11.14
N SER A 15 35.08 46.06 -11.65
CA SER A 15 35.50 46.16 -13.06
C SER A 15 34.59 45.33 -13.96
N ASN A 16 34.03 45.95 -15.00
CA ASN A 16 33.23 45.26 -16.03
C ASN A 16 34.09 44.61 -17.12
N THR A 17 35.42 44.81 -17.10
CA THR A 17 36.30 44.30 -18.16
C THR A 17 37.64 43.87 -17.58
N CYS A 18 38.22 42.79 -18.10
CA CYS A 18 39.56 42.35 -17.72
C CYS A 18 40.63 43.30 -18.29
N PRO A 19 41.49 43.92 -17.46
CA PRO A 19 42.51 44.85 -17.94
C PRO A 19 43.63 44.17 -18.74
N ASN A 20 43.76 42.84 -18.68
CA ASN A 20 44.81 42.11 -19.38
C ASN A 20 44.36 41.56 -20.75
N CYS A 21 43.17 40.97 -20.84
CA CYS A 21 42.70 40.32 -22.07
C CYS A 21 41.47 40.98 -22.72
N GLY A 22 40.92 42.04 -22.13
CA GLY A 22 39.75 42.75 -22.67
C GLY A 22 38.43 41.98 -22.58
N ALA A 23 38.40 40.81 -21.93
CA ALA A 23 37.17 40.04 -21.75
C ALA A 23 36.17 40.81 -20.88
N ASN A 24 34.91 40.85 -21.31
CA ASN A 24 33.81 41.35 -20.48
C ASN A 24 33.61 40.41 -19.29
N VAL A 25 33.61 40.94 -18.07
CA VAL A 25 33.41 40.15 -16.84
C VAL A 25 32.03 40.37 -16.21
N SER A 26 31.17 41.17 -16.84
CA SER A 26 29.76 41.33 -16.44
C SER A 26 28.97 40.02 -16.47
N ASP A 27 29.43 39.03 -17.22
CA ASP A 27 28.75 37.75 -17.41
C ASP A 27 29.19 36.69 -16.37
N THR A 28 29.90 37.11 -15.32
CA THR A 28 30.45 36.21 -14.27
C THR A 28 29.87 36.48 -12.88
N PHE A 29 28.65 37.00 -12.82
CA PHE A 29 27.78 36.82 -11.66
C PHE A 29 27.19 35.40 -11.69
N GLU A 30 28.04 34.38 -11.54
CA GLU A 30 27.61 33.22 -10.76
C GLU A 30 27.53 33.77 -9.32
N PRO A 31 26.35 33.79 -8.70
CA PRO A 31 26.28 33.94 -7.25
C PRO A 31 27.28 32.95 -6.65
N LEU A 32 28.01 33.34 -5.60
CA LEU A 32 28.66 32.33 -4.76
C LEU A 32 27.54 31.36 -4.39
N GLU A 33 27.50 30.17 -5.01
CA GLU A 33 26.42 29.21 -4.84
C GLU A 33 26.34 28.94 -3.35
N GLU A 34 25.34 29.54 -2.70
CA GLU A 34 24.79 29.01 -1.48
C GLU A 34 24.42 27.58 -1.85
N LYS A 35 25.25 26.61 -1.42
CA LYS A 35 25.01 25.20 -1.71
C LYS A 35 23.55 24.93 -1.42
N THR A 36 22.81 24.53 -2.45
CA THR A 36 21.37 24.30 -2.30
C THR A 36 21.17 23.29 -1.17
N GLU A 37 20.07 23.40 -0.42
CA GLU A 37 19.81 22.49 0.71
C GLU A 37 19.92 21.02 0.27
N LEU A 38 19.52 20.72 -0.97
CA LEU A 38 19.74 19.44 -1.62
C LEU A 38 21.22 19.01 -1.68
N GLN A 39 22.12 19.89 -2.13
CA GLN A 39 23.56 19.58 -2.18
C GLN A 39 24.15 19.34 -0.78
N LYS A 40 23.64 20.05 0.23
CA LYS A 40 24.02 19.82 1.63
C LYS A 40 23.55 18.45 2.11
N LEU A 41 22.28 18.11 1.89
CA LEU A 41 21.72 16.80 2.24
C LEU A 41 22.46 15.65 1.54
N LEU A 42 22.76 15.78 0.25
CA LEU A 42 23.54 14.78 -0.50
C LEU A 42 24.95 14.60 0.07
N ALA A 43 25.62 15.69 0.45
CA ALA A 43 26.94 15.63 1.04
C ALA A 43 26.91 14.97 2.43
N GLU A 44 25.91 15.29 3.26
CA GLU A 44 25.72 14.70 4.58
C GLU A 44 25.35 13.21 4.48
N ALA A 45 24.46 12.84 3.55
CA ALA A 45 24.09 11.45 3.29
C ALA A 45 25.30 10.61 2.85
N ASN A 46 26.13 11.14 1.95
CA ASN A 46 27.33 10.44 1.50
C ASN A 46 28.36 10.31 2.65
N LEU A 47 28.48 11.31 3.51
CA LEU A 47 29.34 11.25 4.69
C LEU A 47 28.81 10.23 5.72
N ALA A 48 27.51 10.17 5.96
CA ALA A 48 26.86 9.19 6.81
C ALA A 48 27.09 7.76 6.28
N ARG A 49 26.92 7.56 4.97
CA ARG A 49 27.24 6.30 4.28
C ARG A 49 28.69 5.88 4.49
N MET A 50 29.64 6.80 4.32
CA MET A 50 31.07 6.54 4.55
C MET A 50 31.41 6.22 6.01
N ARG A 51 30.63 6.74 6.97
CA ARG A 51 30.76 6.45 8.40
C ARG A 51 30.09 5.12 8.79
N GLY A 52 29.38 4.47 7.88
CA GLY A 52 28.61 3.25 8.14
C GLY A 52 27.26 3.50 8.79
N ASP A 53 26.83 4.76 8.94
CA ASP A 53 25.47 5.10 9.35
C ASP A 53 24.54 5.03 8.13
N LEU A 54 24.25 3.81 7.70
CA LEU A 54 23.51 3.55 6.47
C LEU A 54 22.04 3.94 6.60
N ASN A 55 21.45 3.84 7.80
CA ASN A 55 20.07 4.28 8.04
C ASN A 55 19.97 5.80 8.01
N GLY A 56 20.84 6.52 8.72
CA GLY A 56 20.87 7.99 8.67
C GLY A 56 21.14 8.52 7.27
N ALA A 57 21.95 7.81 6.47
CA ALA A 57 22.17 8.14 5.07
C ALA A 57 20.89 7.99 4.21
N ILE A 58 20.05 6.97 4.46
CA ILE A 58 18.77 6.79 3.77
C ILE A 58 17.79 7.91 4.15
N ASP A 59 17.73 8.28 5.42
CA ASP A 59 16.85 9.35 5.90
C ASP A 59 17.19 10.68 5.20
N LEU A 60 18.48 11.05 5.18
CA LEU A 60 18.96 12.24 4.47
C LEU A 60 18.73 12.18 2.96
N CYS A 61 18.87 11.00 2.34
CA CYS A 61 18.51 10.81 0.93
C CYS A 61 17.00 10.93 0.68
N THR A 62 16.17 10.53 1.64
CA THR A 62 14.72 10.64 1.54
C THR A 62 14.30 12.11 1.61
N GLU A 63 14.88 12.88 2.54
CA GLU A 63 14.70 14.34 2.58
C GLU A 63 15.16 15.00 1.28
N ALA A 64 16.28 14.56 0.70
CA ALA A 64 16.75 15.05 -0.59
C ALA A 64 15.76 14.77 -1.74
N LEU A 65 15.11 13.60 -1.74
CA LEU A 65 14.06 13.25 -2.70
C LEU A 65 12.77 14.07 -2.50
N GLU A 66 12.48 14.57 -1.30
CA GLU A 66 11.34 15.48 -1.09
C GLU A 66 11.57 16.84 -1.76
N ILE A 67 12.83 17.29 -1.84
CA ILE A 67 13.20 18.53 -2.52
C ILE A 67 13.20 18.32 -4.04
N GLU A 68 13.91 17.31 -4.53
CA GLU A 68 13.99 16.96 -5.95
C GLU A 68 13.75 15.47 -6.18
N PRO A 69 12.49 15.06 -6.44
CA PRO A 69 12.13 13.65 -6.64
C PRO A 69 12.80 12.99 -7.84
N GLN A 70 13.19 13.79 -8.84
CA GLN A 70 13.82 13.34 -10.08
C GLN A 70 15.33 13.63 -10.13
N ASN A 71 16.00 13.67 -8.98
CA ASN A 71 17.44 13.87 -8.94
C ASN A 71 18.21 12.56 -9.07
N ALA A 72 18.92 12.38 -10.19
CA ALA A 72 19.69 11.15 -10.48
C ALA A 72 20.79 10.86 -9.44
N ASP A 73 21.43 11.90 -8.89
CA ASP A 73 22.51 11.73 -7.91
C ASP A 73 21.98 11.16 -6.59
N VAL A 74 20.76 11.54 -6.18
CA VAL A 74 20.11 11.00 -4.97
C VAL A 74 19.80 9.51 -5.16
N HIS A 75 19.23 9.13 -6.30
CA HIS A 75 18.97 7.72 -6.64
C HIS A 75 20.26 6.91 -6.73
N SER A 76 21.33 7.46 -7.32
CA SER A 76 22.65 6.81 -7.36
C SER A 76 23.23 6.61 -5.95
N LEU A 77 23.10 7.62 -5.08
CA LEU A 77 23.59 7.54 -3.70
C LEU A 77 22.82 6.51 -2.86
N LEU A 78 21.49 6.42 -3.02
CA LEU A 78 20.68 5.35 -2.41
C LEU A 78 21.15 3.97 -2.87
N GLY A 79 21.45 3.80 -4.16
CA GLY A 79 22.05 2.57 -4.66
C GLY A 79 23.37 2.23 -3.96
N ASP A 80 24.24 3.21 -3.76
CA ASP A 80 25.51 3.04 -3.03
C ASP A 80 25.29 2.67 -1.57
N ILE A 81 24.26 3.21 -0.92
CA ILE A 81 23.90 2.91 0.47
C ILE A 81 23.39 1.46 0.58
N TYR A 82 22.45 1.04 -0.27
CA TYR A 82 21.94 -0.34 -0.28
C TYR A 82 23.01 -1.36 -0.65
N LYS A 83 23.95 -0.99 -1.52
CA LYS A 83 25.13 -1.83 -1.80
C LYS A 83 26.00 -1.99 -0.55
N ALA A 84 26.23 -0.91 0.21
CA ALA A 84 26.97 -0.97 1.47
C ALA A 84 26.22 -1.75 2.59
N MET A 85 24.90 -1.85 2.50
CA MET A 85 24.06 -2.70 3.37
C MET A 85 24.10 -4.20 2.99
N ASP A 86 24.91 -4.61 2.01
CA ASP A 86 24.91 -5.97 1.44
C ASP A 86 23.55 -6.38 0.85
N ASN A 87 22.79 -5.40 0.32
CA ASN A 87 21.56 -5.62 -0.43
C ASN A 87 21.72 -5.20 -1.90
N PRO A 88 22.47 -6.00 -2.70
CA PRO A 88 22.76 -5.66 -4.10
C PRO A 88 21.52 -5.71 -5.00
N ALA A 89 20.46 -6.44 -4.62
CA ALA A 89 19.22 -6.48 -5.38
C ALA A 89 18.50 -5.13 -5.32
N GLU A 90 18.42 -4.52 -4.14
CA GLU A 90 17.80 -3.20 -3.98
C GLU A 90 18.69 -2.10 -4.56
N ALA A 91 20.02 -2.21 -4.39
CA ALA A 91 20.97 -1.29 -5.01
C ALA A 91 20.78 -1.19 -6.54
N ALA A 92 20.57 -2.32 -7.21
CA ALA A 92 20.33 -2.36 -8.65
C ALA A 92 19.06 -1.59 -9.06
N ARG A 93 18.00 -1.61 -8.24
CA ARG A 93 16.76 -0.86 -8.53
C ARG A 93 17.00 0.64 -8.47
N TRP A 94 17.72 1.11 -7.45
CA TRP A 94 18.06 2.52 -7.30
C TRP A 94 19.01 3.03 -8.38
N TYR A 95 20.01 2.24 -8.79
CA TYR A 95 20.85 2.60 -9.93
C TYR A 95 20.07 2.61 -11.25
N GLN A 96 19.09 1.72 -11.42
CA GLN A 96 18.21 1.75 -12.59
C GLN A 96 17.38 3.04 -12.60
N MET A 97 16.81 3.46 -11.47
CA MET A 97 16.09 4.74 -11.37
C MET A 97 16.98 5.95 -11.69
N ALA A 98 18.25 5.93 -11.24
CA ALA A 98 19.21 6.98 -11.61
C ALA A 98 19.47 7.02 -13.13
N LEU A 99 19.56 5.86 -13.79
CA LEU A 99 19.73 5.74 -15.24
C LEU A 99 18.46 6.06 -16.03
N ASP A 100 17.28 5.84 -15.47
CA ASP A 100 16.02 6.23 -16.09
C ASP A 100 15.92 7.77 -16.20
N ILE A 101 16.57 8.50 -15.27
CA ILE A 101 16.68 9.96 -15.26
C ILE A 101 17.87 10.44 -16.10
N ASN A 102 19.03 9.81 -15.95
CA ASN A 102 20.26 10.14 -16.68
C ASN A 102 20.84 8.88 -17.37
N PRO A 103 20.34 8.53 -18.58
CA PRO A 103 20.73 7.29 -19.27
C PRO A 103 22.21 7.23 -19.65
N ASP A 104 22.85 8.38 -19.83
CA ASP A 104 24.23 8.49 -20.30
C ASP A 104 25.27 8.42 -19.17
N SER A 105 24.82 8.24 -17.92
CA SER A 105 25.69 8.11 -16.75
C SER A 105 26.49 6.80 -16.79
N LYS A 106 27.69 6.84 -17.38
CA LYS A 106 28.64 5.71 -17.36
C LYS A 106 28.95 5.20 -15.94
N PRO A 107 29.11 6.06 -14.92
CA PRO A 107 29.29 5.60 -13.54
C PRO A 107 28.11 4.74 -13.06
N ASP A 108 26.88 5.17 -13.30
CA ASP A 108 25.69 4.45 -12.81
C ASP A 108 25.44 3.16 -13.60
N GLN A 109 25.75 3.13 -14.90
CA GLN A 109 25.76 1.89 -15.69
C GLN A 109 26.72 0.85 -15.10
N ALA A 110 27.94 1.28 -14.73
CA ALA A 110 28.92 0.39 -14.11
C ALA A 110 28.45 -0.10 -12.73
N LYS A 111 27.90 0.80 -11.91
CA LYS A 111 27.34 0.46 -10.58
C LYS A 111 26.16 -0.52 -10.68
N LEU A 112 25.26 -0.34 -11.65
CA LEU A 112 24.16 -1.26 -11.92
C LEU A 112 24.67 -2.66 -12.30
N GLN A 113 25.61 -2.74 -13.24
CA GLN A 113 26.20 -4.02 -13.66
C GLN A 113 26.87 -4.74 -12.49
N GLU A 114 27.62 -4.01 -11.66
CA GLU A 114 28.23 -4.54 -10.43
C GLU A 114 27.18 -5.07 -9.46
N ALA A 115 26.12 -4.29 -9.19
CA ALA A 115 25.03 -4.69 -8.29
C ALA A 115 24.29 -5.94 -8.78
N LEU A 116 24.00 -6.05 -10.08
CA LEU A 116 23.37 -7.24 -10.66
C LEU A 116 24.28 -8.48 -10.56
N ALA A 117 25.58 -8.31 -10.79
CA ALA A 117 26.55 -9.39 -10.64
C ALA A 117 26.59 -9.88 -9.18
N LEU A 118 26.64 -8.98 -8.20
CA LEU A 118 26.61 -9.31 -6.77
C LEU A 118 25.30 -10.00 -6.36
N ALA A 119 24.15 -9.52 -6.85
CA ALA A 119 22.85 -10.11 -6.58
C ALA A 119 22.73 -11.54 -7.13
N SER A 120 23.25 -11.79 -8.33
CA SER A 120 23.27 -13.13 -8.93
C SER A 120 24.16 -14.11 -8.14
N LYS A 121 25.31 -13.63 -7.62
CA LYS A 121 26.22 -14.43 -6.80
C LYS A 121 25.61 -14.81 -5.45
N LYS A 122 24.88 -13.89 -4.81
CA LYS A 122 24.20 -14.13 -3.52
C LYS A 122 23.10 -15.20 -3.64
N LYS A 123 22.38 -15.24 -4.77
CA LYS A 123 21.38 -16.29 -5.07
C LYS A 123 21.98 -17.69 -5.29
N MET A 124 23.26 -17.82 -5.60
CA MET A 124 23.94 -19.11 -5.82
C MET A 124 24.59 -19.68 -4.54
N GLY A 125 24.58 -18.96 -3.42
CA GLY A 125 25.25 -19.36 -2.17
C GLY A 125 24.34 -19.89 -1.05
N GLU A 126 23.02 -19.80 -1.19
CA GLU A 126 22.05 -20.21 -0.16
C GLU A 126 21.12 -21.31 -0.70
N PRO A 127 20.95 -22.46 -0.01
CA PRO A 127 19.87 -23.37 -0.36
C PRO A 127 18.56 -22.63 -0.13
N VAL A 128 17.69 -22.62 -1.16
CA VAL A 128 16.38 -21.96 -1.15
C VAL A 128 15.52 -22.51 -0.01
N THR A 129 15.69 -21.93 1.17
CA THR A 129 14.89 -22.14 2.38
C THR A 129 14.72 -20.79 3.09
N SER A 130 14.44 -19.74 2.31
CA SER A 130 14.14 -18.42 2.83
C SER A 130 12.68 -18.36 3.30
N LYS A 131 12.42 -18.83 4.53
CA LYS A 131 11.51 -18.10 5.42
C LYS A 131 12.24 -16.81 5.78
N GLY A 132 12.15 -15.83 4.90
CA GLY A 132 12.70 -14.50 5.11
C GLY A 132 11.95 -13.85 6.26
N ASN A 133 12.61 -13.78 7.41
CA ASN A 133 12.13 -13.13 8.60
C ASN A 133 12.31 -11.62 8.40
N TRP A 134 11.35 -10.98 7.72
CA TRP A 134 11.39 -9.56 7.37
C TRP A 134 10.53 -8.74 8.33
N MET A 135 11.05 -8.44 9.53
CA MET A 135 10.77 -7.22 10.32
C MET A 135 11.54 -7.28 11.64
N GLN A 136 12.52 -6.39 11.81
CA GLN A 136 12.89 -5.90 13.14
C GLN A 136 12.96 -4.37 13.07
N PRO A 137 11.92 -3.69 13.56
CA PRO A 137 12.03 -2.29 13.91
C PRO A 137 11.45 -2.01 15.32
N ILE A 138 12.14 -1.16 16.09
CA ILE A 138 11.53 -0.29 17.13
C ILE A 138 11.21 -0.93 18.51
N ASP A 139 12.19 -1.54 19.17
CA ASP A 139 12.01 -2.21 20.49
C ASP A 139 11.74 -1.26 21.69
N LYS A 140 11.83 0.06 21.50
CA LYS A 140 11.58 1.04 22.58
C LYS A 140 10.15 1.56 22.61
N ILE A 141 9.49 1.68 21.47
CA ILE A 141 8.13 2.25 21.37
C ILE A 141 7.08 1.17 21.68
N ASP A 142 7.34 -0.08 21.31
CA ASP A 142 6.41 -1.20 21.48
C ASP A 142 6.14 -1.55 22.96
N ARG A 143 7.16 -1.45 23.84
CA ARG A 143 6.95 -1.63 25.29
C ARG A 143 6.01 -0.57 25.87
N ALA A 144 6.17 0.68 25.48
CA ALA A 144 5.31 1.77 25.96
C ALA A 144 3.86 1.58 25.51
N ILE A 145 3.65 1.16 24.26
CA ILE A 145 2.32 0.89 23.71
C ILE A 145 1.68 -0.32 24.39
N ARG A 146 2.42 -1.41 24.61
CA ARG A 146 1.90 -2.59 25.32
C ARG A 146 1.49 -2.27 26.76
N TYR A 147 2.28 -1.49 27.50
CA TYR A 147 1.92 -1.06 28.86
C TYR A 147 0.70 -0.12 28.87
N PHE A 148 0.60 0.77 27.88
CA PHE A 148 -0.55 1.66 27.73
C PHE A 148 -1.84 0.89 27.44
N VAL A 149 -1.80 -0.11 26.55
CA VAL A 149 -2.95 -0.97 26.24
C VAL A 149 -3.38 -1.78 27.46
N LEU A 150 -2.44 -2.34 28.22
CA LEU A 150 -2.73 -3.09 29.45
C LEU A 150 -3.35 -2.19 30.53
N PHE A 151 -2.89 -0.95 30.67
CA PHE A 151 -3.46 0.03 31.60
C PHE A 151 -4.90 0.39 31.22
N CYS A 152 -5.16 0.66 29.94
CA CYS A 152 -6.50 0.95 29.44
C CYS A 152 -7.46 -0.24 29.64
N ALA A 153 -7.01 -1.48 29.39
CA ALA A 153 -7.83 -2.68 29.61
C ALA A 153 -8.19 -2.88 31.09
N ALA A 154 -7.25 -2.63 32.00
CA ALA A 154 -7.50 -2.69 33.44
C ALA A 154 -8.51 -1.63 33.90
N ALA A 155 -8.41 -0.39 33.39
CA ALA A 155 -9.35 0.67 33.69
C ALA A 155 -10.79 0.35 33.24
N VAL A 156 -10.94 -0.24 32.04
CA VAL A 156 -12.24 -0.68 31.53
C VAL A 156 -12.84 -1.78 32.40
N MET A 157 -12.04 -2.78 32.83
CA MET A 157 -12.54 -3.81 33.75
C MET A 157 -13.03 -3.25 35.08
N VAL A 158 -12.32 -2.27 35.66
CA VAL A 158 -12.76 -1.62 36.91
C VAL A 158 -14.08 -0.89 36.71
N LEU A 159 -14.25 -0.17 35.60
CA LEU A 159 -15.51 0.51 35.29
C LEU A 159 -16.68 -0.47 35.08
N LEU A 160 -16.43 -1.63 34.44
CA LEU A 160 -17.45 -2.67 34.29
C LEU A 160 -17.85 -3.29 35.63
N ILE A 161 -16.89 -3.53 36.52
CA ILE A 161 -17.16 -4.03 37.88
C ILE A 161 -17.98 -3.02 38.67
N ILE A 162 -17.63 -1.73 38.62
CA ILE A 162 -18.40 -0.67 39.27
C ILE A 162 -19.81 -0.61 38.69
N GLY A 163 -19.95 -0.65 37.36
CA GLY A 163 -21.25 -0.68 36.68
C GLY A 163 -22.13 -1.86 37.11
N LEU A 164 -21.55 -3.06 37.19
CA LEU A 164 -22.25 -4.26 37.67
C LEU A 164 -22.70 -4.13 39.13
N THR A 165 -21.87 -3.57 40.01
CA THR A 165 -22.25 -3.37 41.41
C THR A 165 -23.41 -2.37 41.55
N ILE A 166 -23.41 -1.29 40.78
CA ILE A 166 -24.50 -0.31 40.77
C ILE A 166 -25.80 -0.93 40.24
N TRP A 167 -25.70 -1.74 39.17
CA TRP A 167 -26.85 -2.43 38.59
C TRP A 167 -27.48 -3.44 39.56
N VAL A 168 -26.69 -4.26 40.25
CA VAL A 168 -27.17 -5.22 41.26
C VAL A 168 -27.86 -4.53 42.44
N VAL A 169 -27.34 -3.38 42.89
CA VAL A 169 -27.97 -2.60 43.95
C VAL A 169 -29.31 -2.01 43.50
N HIS A 170 -29.44 -1.63 42.23
CA HIS A 170 -30.70 -1.12 41.68
C HIS A 170 -31.76 -2.21 41.52
N SER A 171 -31.37 -3.42 41.06
CA SER A 171 -32.32 -4.52 40.84
C SER A 171 -32.98 -4.99 42.14
N GLN A 172 -32.25 -4.94 43.26
CA GLN A 172 -32.78 -5.28 44.60
C GLN A 172 -33.85 -4.30 45.10
N LYS A 173 -33.97 -3.12 44.50
CA LYS A 173 -34.91 -2.08 44.92
C LYS A 173 -36.28 -2.21 44.25
N GLU A 174 -36.34 -2.84 43.07
CA GLU A 174 -37.58 -3.01 42.29
C GLU A 174 -38.47 -4.15 42.84
N ASP A 175 -37.88 -5.17 43.47
CA ASP A 175 -38.60 -6.33 44.00
C ASP A 175 -39.43 -6.06 45.29
N LYS A 176 -39.29 -4.89 45.92
CA LYS A 176 -39.99 -4.58 47.18
C LYS A 176 -41.34 -3.87 47.02
N THR A 177 -41.77 -3.53 45.81
CA THR A 177 -42.94 -2.64 45.60
C THR A 177 -44.23 -3.27 45.07
N MET A 178 -44.29 -4.57 44.75
CA MET A 178 -45.53 -5.25 44.34
C MET A 178 -45.42 -6.70 44.84
N ILE A 179 -46.30 -7.32 45.64
CA ILE A 179 -47.73 -7.56 45.46
C ILE A 179 -48.32 -7.94 46.83
N ASN A 180 -49.36 -7.22 47.28
CA ASN A 180 -50.30 -7.61 48.33
C ASN A 180 -51.68 -7.85 47.68
N ASN A 181 -52.47 -8.77 48.27
CA ASN A 181 -53.88 -9.12 48.03
C ASN A 181 -54.24 -10.23 47.00
N GLN A 182 -54.26 -11.46 47.54
CA GLN A 182 -55.36 -12.45 47.64
C GLN A 182 -56.09 -13.05 46.39
N PRO A 183 -56.39 -14.38 46.38
CA PRO A 183 -56.98 -15.10 45.23
C PRO A 183 -58.44 -15.59 45.45
N ALA A 184 -59.10 -16.11 44.39
CA ALA A 184 -59.60 -17.51 44.28
C ALA A 184 -60.85 -17.73 43.37
N LYS A 185 -60.94 -18.99 42.86
CA LYS A 185 -62.11 -19.83 42.44
C LYS A 185 -62.49 -19.81 40.94
N THR A 186 -62.30 -20.86 40.12
CA THR A 186 -62.80 -22.29 40.02
C THR A 186 -64.14 -22.47 39.28
N GLY A 187 -64.15 -23.40 38.31
CA GLY A 187 -65.30 -24.18 37.80
C GLY A 187 -65.41 -24.17 36.25
N GLU A 188 -65.05 -25.22 35.49
CA GLU A 188 -65.77 -26.51 35.24
C GLU A 188 -67.06 -26.36 34.36
N THR A 189 -67.45 -27.13 33.33
CA THR A 189 -66.98 -28.33 32.57
C THR A 189 -67.94 -28.61 31.35
N ILE A 190 -67.57 -29.50 30.40
CA ILE A 190 -68.39 -30.43 29.54
C ILE A 190 -68.92 -29.87 28.18
N THR A 191 -68.27 -30.08 27.02
CA THR A 191 -68.21 -31.25 26.08
C THR A 191 -69.47 -31.61 25.26
N LYS A 192 -69.32 -31.67 23.91
CA LYS A 192 -69.56 -32.86 23.06
C LYS A 192 -69.04 -32.67 21.61
N HIS A 193 -68.38 -33.73 21.13
CA HIS A 193 -67.82 -34.02 19.79
C HIS A 193 -68.92 -34.51 18.80
N PRO A 194 -68.70 -34.77 17.48
CA PRO A 194 -67.63 -35.61 16.85
C PRO A 194 -67.06 -34.99 15.54
N GLN A 195 -66.10 -35.50 14.75
CA GLN A 195 -65.28 -36.71 14.56
C GLN A 195 -64.13 -36.24 13.63
N SER A 196 -62.84 -36.56 13.87
CA SER A 196 -62.11 -37.75 13.35
C SER A 196 -62.08 -37.78 11.80
N THR A 197 -60.97 -37.84 11.06
CA THR A 197 -59.63 -38.48 11.16
C THR A 197 -58.69 -37.71 10.19
N GLN A 198 -57.35 -37.73 10.21
CA GLN A 198 -56.34 -38.77 10.48
C GLN A 198 -55.11 -38.07 11.11
N ASN A 199 -54.63 -38.49 12.29
CA ASN A 199 -53.57 -39.49 12.53
C ASN A 199 -52.25 -39.21 11.76
N THR A 200 -51.05 -39.20 12.36
CA THR A 200 -50.57 -39.50 13.73
C THR A 200 -49.07 -39.19 13.78
N SER A 201 -48.60 -38.72 14.94
CA SER A 201 -47.35 -39.09 15.67
C SER A 201 -46.00 -38.90 14.93
N SER A 202 -44.83 -38.72 15.54
CA SER A 202 -44.29 -38.65 16.90
C SER A 202 -42.78 -38.35 16.74
N SER A 203 -42.13 -37.77 17.75
CA SER A 203 -40.67 -37.68 18.01
C SER A 203 -39.78 -38.82 17.45
N PRO A 204 -38.42 -38.71 17.47
CA PRO A 204 -37.51 -37.55 17.56
C PRO A 204 -36.45 -37.58 16.41
N ALA A 205 -35.68 -36.49 16.24
CA ALA A 205 -34.63 -36.43 15.21
C ALA A 205 -33.41 -37.32 15.56
N PRO A 206 -32.85 -38.08 14.59
CA PRO A 206 -31.68 -38.95 14.76
C PRO A 206 -30.35 -38.17 14.69
N PRO A 207 -29.22 -38.79 15.10
CA PRO A 207 -27.93 -38.13 15.27
C PRO A 207 -27.30 -37.77 13.91
N ILE A 208 -26.73 -36.57 13.82
CA ILE A 208 -25.99 -36.15 12.64
C ILE A 208 -24.62 -36.85 12.67
N GLU A 209 -24.46 -37.82 11.78
CA GLU A 209 -23.18 -38.41 11.41
C GLU A 209 -22.26 -37.37 10.76
N SER A 210 -20.99 -37.38 11.16
CA SER A 210 -19.90 -36.71 10.44
C SER A 210 -19.72 -37.36 9.07
N PRO A 211 -19.62 -36.60 7.97
CA PRO A 211 -19.08 -37.14 6.74
C PRO A 211 -17.55 -37.07 6.79
N VAL A 212 -16.92 -38.24 6.71
CA VAL A 212 -15.51 -38.39 6.36
C VAL A 212 -15.42 -38.67 4.86
N ILE A 213 -14.32 -38.19 4.27
CA ILE A 213 -13.63 -38.61 3.04
C ILE A 213 -13.78 -37.66 1.85
N GLY A 214 -12.63 -37.10 1.50
CA GLY A 214 -12.26 -36.59 0.20
C GLY A 214 -11.08 -35.64 0.34
N GLU A 215 -9.86 -36.15 0.60
CA GLU A 215 -8.65 -35.37 0.36
C GLU A 215 -8.60 -35.03 -1.14
N PRO A 216 -8.56 -33.74 -1.54
CA PRO A 216 -8.07 -33.38 -2.85
C PRO A 216 -6.55 -33.14 -2.73
N GLU A 217 -5.81 -33.89 -3.53
CA GLU A 217 -4.44 -33.57 -3.86
C GLU A 217 -4.37 -32.12 -4.39
N GLY A 218 -3.53 -31.29 -3.76
CA GLY A 218 -3.26 -29.91 -4.21
C GLY A 218 -3.66 -28.85 -3.17
N GLY A 219 -2.67 -28.29 -2.48
CA GLY A 219 -2.86 -27.31 -1.41
C GLY A 219 -3.75 -26.13 -1.83
N THR A 220 -4.99 -26.14 -1.34
CA THR A 220 -5.93 -25.03 -1.53
C THR A 220 -5.56 -23.93 -0.53
N LEU A 221 -5.10 -22.79 -1.04
CA LEU A 221 -4.88 -21.59 -0.22
C LEU A 221 -6.23 -21.16 0.39
N ILE A 222 -6.41 -21.35 1.70
CA ILE A 222 -7.59 -20.86 2.41
C ILE A 222 -7.52 -19.32 2.42
N ARG A 223 -8.32 -18.67 1.57
CA ARG A 223 -8.43 -17.21 1.54
C ARG A 223 -9.11 -16.71 2.83
N PRO A 224 -8.55 -15.72 3.56
CA PRO A 224 -9.22 -15.08 4.70
C PRO A 224 -10.65 -14.62 4.39
N LEU A 225 -11.56 -14.74 5.36
CA LEU A 225 -12.98 -14.35 5.20
C LEU A 225 -13.16 -12.89 4.79
N VAL A 226 -12.28 -11.99 5.28
CA VAL A 226 -12.29 -10.57 4.91
C VAL A 226 -12.06 -10.39 3.41
N GLU A 227 -11.07 -11.08 2.85
CA GLU A 227 -10.74 -11.01 1.43
C GLU A 227 -11.83 -11.65 0.56
N GLN A 228 -12.45 -12.75 1.01
CA GLN A 228 -13.60 -13.34 0.34
C GLN A 228 -14.79 -12.36 0.28
N THR A 229 -15.05 -11.67 1.40
CA THR A 229 -16.13 -10.69 1.50
C THR A 229 -15.86 -9.49 0.59
N LEU A 230 -14.63 -8.96 0.60
CA LEU A 230 -14.24 -7.85 -0.26
C LEU A 230 -14.34 -8.22 -1.74
N LEU A 231 -13.84 -9.39 -2.13
CA LEU A 231 -13.94 -9.88 -3.51
C LEU A 231 -15.42 -9.98 -3.95
N SER A 232 -16.29 -10.57 -3.12
CA SER A 232 -17.71 -10.69 -3.43
C SER A 232 -18.40 -9.32 -3.60
N ARG A 233 -18.08 -8.36 -2.72
CA ARG A 233 -18.62 -6.98 -2.81
C ARG A 233 -18.14 -6.26 -4.07
N LEU A 234 -16.86 -6.39 -4.41
CA LEU A 234 -16.29 -5.75 -5.58
C LEU A 234 -16.83 -6.37 -6.88
N ALA A 235 -16.94 -7.69 -6.96
CA ALA A 235 -17.49 -8.39 -8.13
C ALA A 235 -18.97 -8.05 -8.39
N THR A 236 -19.72 -7.64 -7.36
CA THR A 236 -21.13 -7.25 -7.46
C THR A 236 -21.36 -5.75 -7.51
N ASN A 237 -20.29 -4.92 -7.48
CA ASN A 237 -20.42 -3.48 -7.53
C ASN A 237 -20.89 -3.02 -8.93
N PRO A 238 -21.95 -2.18 -9.01
CA PRO A 238 -22.55 -1.79 -10.29
C PRO A 238 -21.60 -0.96 -11.16
N ASN A 239 -20.73 -0.14 -10.58
CA ASN A 239 -19.78 0.69 -11.33
C ASN A 239 -18.67 -0.18 -11.97
N ILE A 240 -18.22 -1.22 -11.25
CA ILE A 240 -17.27 -2.22 -11.77
C ILE A 240 -17.89 -2.98 -12.96
N GLN A 241 -19.16 -3.38 -12.85
CA GLN A 241 -19.88 -4.07 -13.93
C GLN A 241 -20.12 -3.15 -15.14
N GLN A 242 -20.45 -1.88 -14.90
CA GLN A 242 -20.65 -0.88 -15.95
C GLN A 242 -19.35 -0.63 -16.76
N GLU A 243 -18.21 -0.55 -16.07
CA GLU A 243 -16.88 -0.43 -16.68
C GLU A 243 -16.33 -1.75 -17.22
N ARG A 244 -17.11 -2.84 -17.14
CA ARG A 244 -16.75 -4.16 -17.69
C ARG A 244 -15.42 -4.66 -17.10
N LEU A 245 -15.29 -4.55 -15.79
CA LEU A 245 -14.11 -4.98 -15.04
C LEU A 245 -14.39 -6.31 -14.33
N VAL A 246 -13.41 -7.21 -14.37
CA VAL A 246 -13.38 -8.47 -13.62
C VAL A 246 -12.35 -8.32 -12.52
N ILE A 247 -12.76 -8.56 -11.27
CA ILE A 247 -11.84 -8.58 -10.13
C ILE A 247 -11.34 -10.02 -9.95
N GLU A 248 -10.07 -10.22 -10.26
CA GLU A 248 -9.41 -11.54 -10.23
C GLU A 248 -8.94 -11.89 -8.81
N ASP A 249 -8.46 -10.88 -8.07
CA ASP A 249 -7.94 -11.09 -6.72
C ASP A 249 -8.10 -9.85 -5.83
N VAL A 250 -8.18 -10.07 -4.52
CA VAL A 250 -8.19 -9.04 -3.49
C VAL A 250 -7.41 -9.54 -2.30
N LYS A 251 -6.44 -8.75 -1.83
CA LYS A 251 -5.70 -8.99 -0.60
C LYS A 251 -5.85 -7.83 0.36
N PHE A 252 -5.90 -8.12 1.64
CA PHE A 252 -6.02 -7.10 2.68
C PHE A 252 -4.87 -7.24 3.68
N ASP A 253 -4.09 -6.17 3.84
CA ASP A 253 -3.08 -6.06 4.88
C ASP A 253 -3.63 -5.31 6.10
N PRO A 254 -3.97 -6.00 7.20
CA PRO A 254 -4.51 -5.38 8.41
C PRO A 254 -3.48 -4.55 9.19
N ARG A 255 -2.19 -4.59 8.85
CA ARG A 255 -1.18 -3.75 9.53
C ARG A 255 -1.14 -2.34 8.97
N THR A 256 -1.37 -2.21 7.67
CA THR A 256 -1.28 -0.95 6.93
C THR A 256 -2.65 -0.42 6.51
N ASP A 257 -3.71 -1.21 6.74
CA ASP A 257 -5.06 -1.00 6.21
C ASP A 257 -5.05 -0.81 4.69
N LYS A 258 -4.16 -1.53 4.01
CA LYS A 258 -3.96 -1.47 2.56
C LYS A 258 -4.71 -2.62 1.89
N ILE A 259 -5.44 -2.30 0.83
CA ILE A 259 -6.11 -3.29 -0.02
C ILE A 259 -5.36 -3.36 -1.34
N GLU A 260 -4.98 -4.56 -1.77
CA GLU A 260 -4.49 -4.81 -3.13
C GLU A 260 -5.61 -5.46 -3.95
N VAL A 261 -6.00 -4.83 -5.05
CA VAL A 261 -7.02 -5.35 -5.98
C VAL A 261 -6.34 -5.67 -7.31
N THR A 262 -6.47 -6.92 -7.76
CA THR A 262 -6.09 -7.31 -9.11
C THR A 262 -7.34 -7.36 -9.98
N MET A 263 -7.34 -6.58 -11.06
CA MET A 263 -8.46 -6.48 -11.98
C MET A 263 -8.05 -6.70 -13.43
N ARG A 264 -9.02 -6.99 -14.27
CA ARG A 264 -8.86 -7.19 -15.72
C ARG A 264 -10.09 -6.66 -16.46
N PHE A 265 -9.92 -6.15 -17.67
CA PHE A 265 -11.06 -5.86 -18.55
C PHE A 265 -11.72 -7.18 -19.01
N SER A 266 -13.04 -7.31 -18.89
CA SER A 266 -13.76 -8.51 -19.36
C SER A 266 -13.67 -8.70 -20.86
N ASP A 267 -13.63 -7.59 -21.59
CA ASP A 267 -13.56 -7.50 -23.04
C ASP A 267 -12.57 -6.40 -23.43
N ARG A 268 -11.88 -6.57 -24.56
CA ARG A 268 -10.83 -5.64 -24.98
C ARG A 268 -11.46 -4.26 -25.25
N PRO A 269 -11.02 -3.19 -24.56
CA PRO A 269 -11.44 -1.84 -24.95
C PRO A 269 -10.96 -1.56 -26.38
N THR A 270 -11.81 -0.91 -27.18
CA THR A 270 -11.55 -0.65 -28.61
C THR A 270 -10.24 0.12 -28.82
N VAL A 271 -9.90 0.99 -27.87
CA VAL A 271 -8.63 1.70 -27.76
C VAL A 271 -8.20 1.61 -26.29
N LEU A 272 -7.05 1.00 -26.04
CA LEU A 272 -6.42 0.98 -24.71
C LEU A 272 -5.46 2.16 -24.64
N THR A 273 -5.71 3.12 -23.74
CA THR A 273 -4.85 4.28 -23.46
C THR A 273 -4.69 4.42 -21.95
N ARG A 274 -3.68 5.18 -21.50
CA ARG A 274 -3.47 5.44 -20.06
C ARG A 274 -4.72 5.97 -19.36
N ILE A 275 -5.43 6.90 -19.99
CA ILE A 275 -6.66 7.47 -19.43
C ILE A 275 -7.76 6.43 -19.26
N VAL A 276 -7.90 5.48 -20.19
CA VAL A 276 -8.89 4.39 -20.06
C VAL A 276 -8.53 3.49 -18.88
N VAL A 277 -7.25 3.13 -18.75
CA VAL A 277 -6.75 2.31 -17.64
C VAL A 277 -6.94 3.02 -16.30
N ARG A 278 -6.50 4.28 -16.18
CA ARG A 278 -6.64 5.05 -14.94
C ARG A 278 -8.08 5.28 -14.53
N LYS A 279 -9.01 5.49 -15.48
CA LYS A 279 -10.44 5.61 -15.15
C LYS A 279 -11.00 4.31 -14.58
N ALA A 280 -10.67 3.17 -15.19
CA ALA A 280 -11.06 1.86 -14.66
C ALA A 280 -10.49 1.62 -13.25
N GLU A 281 -9.24 1.99 -13.02
CA GLU A 281 -8.56 1.86 -11.73
C GLU A 281 -9.19 2.76 -10.66
N ALA A 282 -9.54 3.99 -11.03
CA ALA A 282 -10.25 4.91 -10.15
C ALA A 282 -11.62 4.36 -9.73
N VAL A 283 -12.35 3.72 -10.65
CA VAL A 283 -13.64 3.07 -10.36
C VAL A 283 -13.44 1.89 -9.41
N ALA A 284 -12.47 1.01 -9.68
CA ALA A 284 -12.16 -0.13 -8.83
C ALA A 284 -11.71 0.30 -7.42
N ALA A 285 -10.85 1.33 -7.33
CA ALA A 285 -10.39 1.88 -6.06
C ALA A 285 -11.54 2.50 -5.26
N THR A 286 -12.42 3.27 -5.92
CA THR A 286 -13.60 3.86 -5.27
C THR A 286 -14.51 2.76 -4.69
N ALA A 287 -14.78 1.72 -5.47
CA ALA A 287 -15.55 0.57 -5.01
C ALA A 287 -14.87 -0.16 -3.82
N ALA A 288 -13.54 -0.22 -3.78
CA ALA A 288 -12.79 -0.82 -2.67
C ALA A 288 -12.92 0.00 -1.38
N TYR A 289 -12.86 1.33 -1.47
CA TYR A 289 -13.11 2.21 -0.32
C TYR A 289 -14.55 2.18 0.18
N GLU A 290 -15.52 1.96 -0.71
CA GLU A 290 -16.92 1.73 -0.33
C GLU A 290 -17.09 0.38 0.38
N ALA A 291 -16.40 -0.67 -0.10
CA ALA A 291 -16.46 -2.00 0.48
C ALA A 291 -15.74 -2.12 1.83
N SER A 292 -14.73 -1.27 2.08
CA SER A 292 -13.96 -1.19 3.32
C SER A 292 -13.74 0.27 3.75
N SER A 293 -14.48 0.71 4.75
CA SER A 293 -14.33 2.05 5.32
C SER A 293 -12.99 2.26 6.01
N GLU A 294 -12.32 1.19 6.44
CA GLU A 294 -11.05 1.23 7.17
C GLU A 294 -9.84 1.35 6.23
N ALA A 295 -10.01 1.07 4.93
CA ALA A 295 -8.92 1.14 3.98
C ALA A 295 -8.30 2.55 3.90
N LYS A 296 -6.98 2.62 4.09
CA LYS A 296 -6.19 3.85 3.98
C LYS A 296 -5.64 4.07 2.58
N MET A 297 -5.32 2.98 1.89
CA MET A 297 -4.74 2.97 0.54
C MET A 297 -5.23 1.76 -0.23
N VAL A 298 -5.42 1.92 -1.54
CA VAL A 298 -5.76 0.83 -2.44
C VAL A 298 -4.69 0.73 -3.52
N THR A 299 -4.03 -0.40 -3.66
CA THR A 299 -3.19 -0.70 -4.83
C THR A 299 -4.05 -1.40 -5.87
N ILE A 300 -3.98 -0.93 -7.11
CA ILE A 300 -4.61 -1.61 -8.24
C ILE A 300 -3.52 -2.26 -9.10
N ARG A 301 -3.76 -3.52 -9.49
CA ARG A 301 -2.97 -4.27 -10.47
C ARG A 301 -3.86 -4.55 -11.67
N THR A 302 -3.55 -3.96 -12.81
CA THR A 302 -4.39 -4.04 -14.00
C THR A 302 -3.84 -5.03 -15.00
N LEU A 303 -4.62 -6.05 -15.33
CA LEU A 303 -4.30 -7.05 -16.33
C LEU A 303 -5.08 -6.80 -17.63
N VAL A 304 -4.48 -7.14 -18.77
CA VAL A 304 -5.12 -7.08 -20.09
C VAL A 304 -4.84 -8.35 -20.87
N SER A 305 -5.88 -8.91 -21.50
CA SER A 305 -5.75 -10.03 -22.44
C SER A 305 -5.36 -9.51 -23.83
N MET A 306 -4.21 -9.95 -24.36
CA MET A 306 -3.65 -9.49 -25.64
C MET A 306 -3.86 -10.54 -26.75
N PRO A 307 -4.39 -10.20 -27.94
CA PRO A 307 -4.40 -11.11 -29.09
C PRO A 307 -3.10 -10.99 -29.91
N GLY A 308 -2.61 -12.11 -30.47
CA GLY A 308 -1.48 -12.12 -31.42
C GLY A 308 -0.21 -12.79 -30.90
N LYS A 309 0.97 -12.38 -31.40
CA LYS A 309 2.33 -12.98 -31.31
C LYS A 309 2.81 -13.49 -29.92
N TYR A 310 2.03 -13.23 -28.88
CA TYR A 310 2.16 -13.64 -27.48
C TYR A 310 1.01 -14.58 -27.09
N ALA A 311 0.82 -15.65 -27.86
CA ALA A 311 -0.35 -16.53 -27.86
C ALA A 311 -0.49 -17.45 -26.63
N SER A 312 -0.06 -17.05 -25.44
CA SER A 312 -0.29 -17.85 -24.22
C SER A 312 -1.73 -17.73 -23.72
N GLY A 313 -2.50 -16.72 -24.16
CA GLY A 313 -3.85 -16.48 -23.66
C GLY A 313 -3.90 -15.97 -22.20
N GLU A 314 -2.74 -15.89 -21.53
CA GLU A 314 -2.63 -15.39 -20.17
C GLU A 314 -2.71 -13.86 -20.14
N PRO A 315 -3.48 -13.28 -19.20
CA PRO A 315 -3.61 -11.84 -19.08
C PRO A 315 -2.29 -11.23 -18.57
N LYS A 316 -1.80 -10.19 -19.26
CA LYS A 316 -0.53 -9.53 -18.94
C LYS A 316 -0.76 -8.35 -18.02
N LEU A 317 0.11 -8.15 -17.03
CA LEU A 317 0.08 -6.98 -16.15
C LEU A 317 0.56 -5.74 -16.89
N VAL A 318 -0.28 -4.72 -16.96
CA VAL A 318 -0.03 -3.52 -17.78
C VAL A 318 0.22 -2.27 -16.95
N HIS A 319 -0.36 -2.22 -15.75
CA HIS A 319 -0.22 -1.08 -14.86
C HIS A 319 -0.36 -1.53 -13.40
N ILE A 320 0.43 -0.92 -12.51
CA ILE A 320 0.29 -1.01 -11.05
C ILE A 320 0.32 0.42 -10.51
N CYS A 321 -0.60 0.75 -9.61
CA CYS A 321 -0.60 2.05 -8.96
C CYS A 321 -1.19 1.99 -7.55
N ASP A 322 -0.79 2.94 -6.71
CA ASP A 322 -1.44 3.24 -5.44
C ASP A 322 -2.45 4.38 -5.65
N VAL A 323 -3.71 4.14 -5.30
CA VAL A 323 -4.80 5.11 -5.43
C VAL A 323 -5.24 5.57 -4.04
N PRO A 324 -4.96 6.82 -3.63
CA PRO A 324 -5.37 7.34 -2.34
C PRO A 324 -6.88 7.59 -2.27
N ARG A 325 -7.43 7.69 -1.06
CA ARG A 325 -8.86 7.86 -0.82
C ARG A 325 -9.44 9.17 -1.39
N SER A 326 -8.61 10.17 -1.69
CA SER A 326 -9.03 11.41 -2.36
C SER A 326 -9.73 11.14 -3.70
N ILE A 327 -9.49 9.98 -4.33
CA ILE A 327 -10.18 9.59 -5.57
C ILE A 327 -11.72 9.56 -5.44
N THR A 328 -12.26 9.26 -4.25
CA THR A 328 -13.72 9.17 -4.04
C THR A 328 -14.42 10.52 -4.14
N SER A 329 -13.67 11.63 -4.12
CA SER A 329 -14.18 12.99 -4.30
C SER A 329 -14.15 13.48 -5.76
N VAL A 330 -13.59 12.68 -6.68
CA VAL A 330 -13.40 13.05 -8.08
C VAL A 330 -14.55 12.52 -8.95
N ASP A 331 -15.09 13.36 -9.83
CA ASP A 331 -16.00 12.90 -10.89
C ASP A 331 -15.18 12.23 -12.01
N ILE A 332 -15.01 10.91 -11.89
CA ILE A 332 -14.20 10.08 -12.80
C ILE A 332 -14.67 10.20 -14.27
N SER A 333 -15.98 10.40 -14.48
CA SER A 333 -16.55 10.53 -15.83
C SER A 333 -15.97 11.75 -16.57
N LYS A 334 -15.76 12.85 -15.85
CA LYS A 334 -15.24 14.13 -16.37
C LYS A 334 -13.72 14.31 -16.22
N ALA A 335 -13.07 13.47 -15.41
CA ALA A 335 -11.63 13.56 -15.19
C ALA A 335 -10.84 13.31 -16.49
N ASP A 336 -9.79 14.10 -16.69
CA ASP A 336 -8.78 13.88 -17.72
C ASP A 336 -7.53 13.19 -17.13
N ASP A 337 -6.56 12.90 -18.00
CA ASP A 337 -5.34 12.18 -17.60
C ASP A 337 -4.45 13.01 -16.67
N ALA A 338 -4.46 14.33 -16.82
CA ALA A 338 -3.68 15.23 -15.98
C ALA A 338 -4.22 15.29 -14.54
N VAL A 339 -5.54 15.21 -14.36
CA VAL A 339 -6.16 15.12 -13.04
C VAL A 339 -5.84 13.79 -12.37
N LEU A 340 -6.02 12.67 -13.08
CA LEU A 340 -5.80 11.34 -12.50
C LEU A 340 -4.31 11.09 -12.20
N SER A 341 -3.39 11.47 -13.09
CA SER A 341 -1.93 11.32 -12.87
C SER A 341 -1.39 12.10 -11.67
N ARG A 342 -2.07 13.15 -11.21
CA ARG A 342 -1.69 13.89 -10.00
C ARG A 342 -2.16 13.21 -8.71
N ILE A 343 -3.14 12.33 -8.81
CA ILE A 343 -3.73 11.63 -7.67
C ILE A 343 -3.07 10.26 -7.48
N PHE A 344 -2.77 9.59 -8.58
CA PHE A 344 -2.19 8.26 -8.58
C PHE A 344 -0.74 8.35 -8.11
N LEU A 345 -0.35 7.42 -7.26
CA LEU A 345 0.98 7.34 -6.66
C LEU A 345 1.64 6.02 -7.07
N ASN A 346 2.97 5.98 -7.04
CA ASN A 346 3.75 4.76 -7.27
C ASN A 346 3.35 4.01 -8.56
N GLU A 347 3.10 4.76 -9.63
CA GLU A 347 2.66 4.21 -10.92
C GLU A 347 3.80 3.48 -11.63
N TRP A 348 3.52 2.26 -12.10
CA TRP A 348 4.40 1.49 -12.98
C TRP A 348 3.63 1.00 -14.19
N TRP A 349 4.12 1.30 -15.40
CA TRP A 349 3.51 0.90 -16.68
C TRP A 349 4.38 -0.13 -17.41
N ASP A 350 3.75 -1.10 -18.07
CA ASP A 350 4.43 -2.02 -18.99
C ASP A 350 4.80 -1.28 -20.29
N THR A 351 6.10 -1.09 -20.51
CA THR A 351 6.66 -0.39 -21.67
C THR A 351 6.47 -1.14 -22.98
N GLU A 352 6.22 -2.45 -22.96
CA GLU A 352 6.03 -3.27 -24.16
C GLU A 352 4.63 -3.13 -24.78
N ILE A 353 3.66 -2.59 -24.02
CA ILE A 353 2.26 -2.48 -24.46
C ILE A 353 1.99 -1.15 -25.18
N GLY A 354 2.90 -0.18 -25.06
CA GLY A 354 2.88 1.07 -25.84
C GLY A 354 1.68 1.97 -25.53
N LEU A 355 1.37 2.16 -24.24
CA LEU A 355 0.28 2.99 -23.73
C LEU A 355 0.66 4.44 -23.40
#